data_AF-A0A3A0CEU8-F1
#
_entry.id   AF-A0A3A0CEU8-F1
#
_cell.length_a   1.000
_cell.length_b   1.000
_cell.length_c   1.000
_cell.angle_alpha   90.00
_cell.angle_beta   90.00
_cell.angle_gamma   90.00
#
_symmetry.space_group_name_H-M   'P 1'
#
loop_
_entity.id
_entity.type
_entity.pdbx_description
1 polymer ?
#
loop_
_entity_poly.entity_id
_entity_poly.type
_entity_poly.pdbx_seq_one_letter_code
_entity_poly.pdbx_strand_id
1 'polypeptide(L)' 'MPRRPGEFCERYNTVRPYWALVPDIGGDPATPLEVFLAKLTPKLPRWQGRTRAAKKKLDRLTQAKA' A
#
# COMPACT_ATOMS: atom_id res chain seq x y z
N MET A 1 -20.02 -7.91 20.06
CA MET A 1 -19.65 -9.10 19.28
C MET A 1 -18.47 -8.77 18.39
N PRO A 2 -17.30 -9.42 18.53
CA PRO A 2 -16.20 -9.23 17.58
C PRO A 2 -16.63 -9.77 16.22
N ARG A 3 -16.44 -8.97 15.16
CA ARG A 3 -16.79 -9.36 13.78
C ARG A 3 -15.91 -10.52 13.34
N ARG A 4 -16.44 -11.41 12.48
CA ARG A 4 -15.66 -12.54 11.93
C ARG A 4 -14.53 -12.01 11.04
N PRO A 5 -13.33 -12.62 11.04
CA PRO A 5 -12.19 -12.14 10.24
C PRO A 5 -12.49 -11.97 8.74
N GLY A 6 -13.29 -12.86 8.14
CA GLY A 6 -13.66 -12.77 6.72
C GLY A 6 -14.46 -11.51 6.37
N GLU A 7 -15.41 -11.14 7.23
CA GLU A 7 -16.23 -9.94 7.06
C GLU A 7 -15.42 -8.65 7.22
N PHE A 8 -14.33 -8.69 7.98
CA PHE A 8 -13.38 -7.59 8.05
C PHE A 8 -12.56 -7.47 6.75
N CYS A 9 -12.02 -8.59 6.27
CA CYS A 9 -11.23 -8.63 5.04
C CYS A 9 -12.01 -8.12 3.83
N GLU A 10 -13.26 -8.54 3.67
CA GLU A 10 -14.12 -8.07 2.56
C GLU A 10 -14.31 -6.55 2.62
N ARG A 11 -14.77 -6.01 3.75
CA ARG A 11 -15.01 -4.56 3.88
C ARG A 11 -13.74 -3.73 3.72
N TYR A 12 -12.61 -4.20 4.23
CA TYR A 12 -11.33 -3.52 4.08
C TYR A 12 -10.92 -3.42 2.60
N ASN A 13 -11.15 -4.48 1.84
CA ASN A 13 -10.74 -4.54 0.45
C ASN A 13 -11.71 -3.81 -0.50
N THR A 14 -13.02 -3.77 -0.19
CA THR A 14 -14.05 -3.31 -1.14
C THR A 14 -14.77 -2.02 -0.76
N VAL A 15 -14.82 -1.66 0.53
CA VAL A 15 -15.62 -0.51 0.99
C VAL A 15 -14.73 0.64 1.46
N ARG A 16 -13.54 0.34 1.96
CA ARG A 16 -12.69 1.34 2.61
C ARG A 16 -11.61 1.84 1.66
N PRO A 17 -11.78 3.01 1.01
CA PRO A 17 -10.72 3.63 0.24
C PRO A 17 -9.54 3.93 1.14
N TYR A 18 -8.34 3.57 0.69
CA TYR A 18 -7.11 3.79 1.46
C TYR A 18 -6.48 5.12 1.03
N TRP A 19 -6.29 6.03 1.98
CA TRP A 19 -5.81 7.39 1.72
C TRP A 19 -4.47 7.48 0.97
N ALA A 20 -3.67 6.40 0.95
CA ALA A 20 -2.42 6.34 0.20
C ALA A 20 -2.55 5.73 -1.21
N LEU A 21 -3.72 5.20 -1.58
CA LEU A 21 -4.03 4.65 -2.91
C LEU A 21 -4.71 5.71 -3.77
N VAL A 22 -4.12 6.89 -3.86
CA VAL A 22 -4.62 7.93 -4.77
C VAL A 22 -4.14 7.60 -6.18
N PRO A 23 -5.03 7.50 -7.19
CA PRO A 23 -4.64 7.23 -8.57
C PRO A 23 -3.66 8.28 -9.11
N ASP A 24 -2.77 7.89 -10.02
CA ASP A 24 -1.79 8.80 -10.63
C ASP A 24 -2.45 9.95 -11.43
N ILE A 25 -3.59 9.66 -12.06
CA ILE A 25 -4.43 10.63 -12.80
C ILE A 25 -5.15 11.64 -11.88
N GLY A 26 -5.03 11.50 -10.56
CA GLY A 26 -5.80 12.25 -9.58
C GLY A 26 -7.21 11.66 -9.35
N GLY A 27 -7.95 12.22 -8.41
CA GLY A 27 -9.29 11.75 -8.03
C GLY A 27 -9.36 11.20 -6.61
N ASP A 28 -10.46 10.53 -6.30
CA ASP A 28 -10.70 9.96 -4.98
C ASP A 28 -9.76 8.78 -4.69
N PRO A 29 -9.39 8.53 -3.41
CA PRO A 29 -8.58 7.38 -3.06
C PRO A 29 -9.32 6.08 -3.42
N ALA A 30 -8.60 5.14 -4.03
CA ALA A 30 -9.15 3.85 -4.42
C ALA A 30 -9.13 2.86 -3.24
N THR A 31 -9.98 1.85 -3.35
CA THR A 31 -9.95 0.68 -2.48
C THR A 31 -8.81 -0.27 -2.87
N PRO A 32 -8.33 -1.12 -1.95
CA PRO A 32 -7.32 -2.13 -2.28
C PRO A 32 -7.73 -3.03 -3.45
N LEU A 33 -9.01 -3.42 -3.52
CA LEU A 33 -9.52 -4.26 -4.60
C LEU A 33 -9.37 -3.57 -5.96
N GLU A 34 -9.70 -2.29 -6.05
CA GLU A 34 -9.57 -1.50 -7.29
C GLU A 34 -8.12 -1.37 -7.75
N VAL A 35 -7.18 -1.16 -6.82
CA VAL A 35 -5.76 -1.09 -7.16
C VAL A 35 -5.24 -2.43 -7.67
N PHE A 36 -5.59 -3.54 -7.01
CA PHE A 36 -5.05 -4.85 -7.35
C PHE A 36 -5.75 -5.51 -8.55
N LEU A 37 -7.07 -5.36 -8.69
CA LEU A 37 -7.83 -5.97 -9.80
C LEU A 37 -7.98 -5.05 -11.00
N ALA A 38 -8.23 -3.75 -10.80
CA ALA A 38 -8.47 -2.81 -11.90
C ALA A 38 -7.18 -2.18 -12.47
N LYS A 39 -6.00 -2.65 -12.03
CA LYS A 39 -4.66 -2.17 -12.45
C LYS A 39 -4.50 -0.64 -12.34
N LEU A 40 -5.24 -0.01 -11.43
CA LEU A 40 -5.04 1.41 -11.12
C LEU A 40 -3.64 1.56 -10.53
N THR A 41 -2.80 2.38 -11.18
CA THR A 41 -1.47 2.68 -10.65
C THR A 41 -1.60 3.83 -9.67
N PRO A 42 -1.44 3.58 -8.35
CA PRO A 42 -1.48 4.66 -7.38
C PRO A 42 -0.21 5.49 -7.48
N LYS A 43 -0.35 6.79 -7.23
CA LYS A 43 0.78 7.69 -7.13
C LYS A 43 1.68 7.24 -6.00
N LEU A 44 2.98 7.11 -6.29
CA LEU A 44 3.94 6.76 -5.26
C LEU A 44 4.02 7.89 -4.22
N PRO A 45 3.78 7.59 -2.93
CA PRO A 45 3.79 8.62 -1.92
C PRO A 45 5.20 9.17 -1.71
N ARG A 46 5.30 10.48 -1.43
CA ARG A 46 6.58 11.21 -1.33
C ARG A 46 7.57 10.60 -0.33
N TRP A 47 7.05 9.96 0.73
CA TRP A 47 7.87 9.32 1.75
C TRP A 47 8.50 7.99 1.28
N GLN A 48 7.97 7.35 0.23
CA GLN A 48 8.46 6.06 -0.23
C GLN A 48 9.93 6.11 -0.66
N GLY A 49 10.41 7.24 -1.17
CA GLY A 49 11.82 7.44 -1.50
C GLY A 49 12.74 7.27 -0.29
N ARG A 50 12.34 7.80 0.88
CA ARG A 50 13.10 7.64 2.14
C ARG A 50 13.10 6.19 2.60
N THR A 51 11.98 5.49 2.48
CA THR A 51 11.88 4.06 2.83
C THR A 51 12.76 3.19 1.93
N ARG A 52 12.79 3.45 0.61
CA ARG A 52 13.69 2.76 -0.33
C ARG A 52 15.16 3.00 0.02
N ALA A 53 15.53 4.24 0.34
CA ALA A 53 16.90 4.58 0.76
C ALA A 53 17.29 3.89 2.08
N ALA A 54 16.38 3.88 3.07
CA ALA A 54 16.59 3.20 4.34
C ALA A 54 16.77 1.68 4.14
N LYS A 55 15.93 1.05 3.30
CA LYS A 55 16.07 -0.36 2.95
C LYS A 55 17.41 -0.64 2.27
N LYS A 56 17.82 0.18 1.30
CA LYS A 56 19.13 0.03 0.63
C LYS A 56 20.30 0.12 1.62
N LYS A 57 20.23 1.00 2.61
CA LYS A 57 21.24 1.12 3.68
C LYS A 57 21.25 -0.14 4.55
N LEU A 58 20.08 -0.63 4.95
CA LEU A 58 19.94 -1.87 5.73
C LEU A 58 20.49 -3.08 4.96
N ASP A 59 20.12 -3.24 3.70
CA ASP A 59 20.56 -4.37 2.86
C ASP A 59 22.10 -4.39 2.72
N ARG A 60 22.75 -3.23 2.57
CA ARG A 60 24.23 -3.14 2.61
C ARG A 60 24.84 -3.60 3.94
N LEU A 61 24.26 -3.18 5.05
CA LEU A 61 24.77 -3.53 6.38
C LEU A 61 24.59 -5.03 6.66
N THR A 62 23.49 -5.62 6.19
CA THR A 62 23.23 -7.06 6.32
C THR A 62 24.16 -7.88 5.42
N GLN A 63 24.39 -7.46 4.17
CA GLN A 63 25.33 -8.13 3.27
C GLN A 63 26.79 -8.00 3.71
N ALA A 64 27.18 -6.89 4.35
CA ALA A 64 28.53 -6.71 4.88
C ALA A 64 28.79 -7.50 6.18
N LYS A 65 27.74 -8.09 6.78
CA LYS A 65 27.82 -8.88 8.01
C LYS A 65 27.78 -10.40 7.74
N ALA A 66 27.48 -10.80 6.51
CA ALA A 66 27.53 -12.20 6.04
C ALA A 66 28.92 -12.52 5.49
#